data_AF-A0AAW5S4Z5-F1
#
_entry.id   AF-A0AAW5S4Z5-F1
#
_cell.length_a   1.000
_cell.length_b   1.000
_cell.length_c   1.000
_cell.angle_alpha   90.00
_cell.angle_beta   90.00
_cell.angle_gamma   90.00
#
_symmetry.space_group_name_H-M   'P 1'
#
loop_
_entity.id
_entity.type
_entity.pdbx_description
1 polymer ?
#
loop_
_entity_poly.entity_id
_entity_poly.type
_entity_poly.pdbx_seq_one_letter_code
_entity_poly.pdbx_strand_id
1 'polypeptide(L)'
;MFTLAGPALAKLRGRAVSAGLWRERTVVGWAGMRGGISLAAALAIPLRCADGSPFPDRELVIVIAGAVVLVTLIMQGVTLPRLLQGLGLRPEDSRSEEAQARLRAAHAALAWLDEHDSGDRDDAAVESARALYEARVRRLQATARDHHEESEAETRVDELGSYVALRLALLSVERSEMLELRRNGAINASVLRSVERGLDLEESRLSRL
;
A
#
# COMPACT_ATOMS: atom_id res chain seq x y z
N MET A 1 -28.39 -41.43 3.53
CA MET A 1 -27.37 -41.93 2.57
C MET A 1 -27.50 -41.12 1.28
N PHE A 2 -26.87 -39.94 1.19
CA PHE A 2 -26.85 -39.13 -0.02
C PHE A 2 -25.43 -38.62 -0.26
N THR A 3 -24.80 -39.22 -1.26
CA THR A 3 -23.46 -38.95 -1.78
C THR A 3 -23.56 -37.84 -2.84
N LEU A 4 -22.97 -36.68 -2.57
CA LEU A 4 -22.75 -35.61 -3.54
C LEU A 4 -21.28 -35.14 -3.46
N ALA A 5 -20.37 -36.08 -3.73
CA ALA A 5 -18.97 -35.77 -4.04
C ALA A 5 -18.80 -35.82 -5.56
N GLY A 6 -19.12 -34.73 -6.23
CA GLY A 6 -18.94 -34.58 -7.67
C GLY A 6 -17.49 -34.21 -8.03
N PRO A 7 -16.92 -34.76 -9.13
CA PRO A 7 -15.54 -34.51 -9.57
C PRO A 7 -15.26 -33.06 -10.05
N ALA A 8 -16.27 -32.17 -10.01
CA ALA A 8 -16.15 -30.77 -10.38
C ALA A 8 -15.34 -29.93 -9.36
N LEU A 9 -15.28 -30.36 -8.09
CA LEU A 9 -14.54 -29.65 -7.03
C LEU A 9 -13.02 -29.85 -7.11
N ALA A 10 -12.53 -30.89 -7.80
CA ALA A 10 -11.10 -31.19 -7.87
C ALA A 10 -10.35 -30.33 -8.90
N LYS A 11 -11.03 -29.86 -9.95
CA LYS A 11 -10.37 -29.20 -11.10
C LYS A 11 -10.15 -27.69 -10.92
N LEU A 12 -10.83 -27.07 -9.96
CA LEU A 12 -10.68 -25.65 -9.62
C LEU A 12 -9.56 -25.39 -8.60
N ARG A 13 -9.01 -26.43 -7.96
CA ARG A 13 -8.05 -26.26 -6.86
C ARG A 13 -6.58 -26.12 -7.32
N GLY A 14 -6.27 -26.40 -8.58
CA GLY A 14 -4.88 -26.65 -9.00
C GLY A 14 -4.18 -25.54 -9.80
N ARG A 15 -4.90 -24.59 -10.40
CA ARG A 15 -4.33 -23.80 -11.52
C ARG A 15 -4.15 -22.30 -11.27
N ALA A 16 -4.73 -21.74 -10.20
CA ALA A 16 -4.62 -20.31 -9.87
C ALA A 16 -3.77 -20.01 -8.62
N VAL A 17 -3.36 -21.03 -7.86
CA VAL A 17 -2.71 -20.86 -6.55
C VAL A 17 -1.19 -20.57 -6.68
N SER A 18 -0.56 -20.95 -7.78
CA SER A 18 0.92 -20.93 -7.90
C SER A 18 1.53 -19.56 -8.18
N ALA A 19 0.81 -18.62 -8.80
CA ALA A 19 1.36 -17.32 -9.20
C ALA A 19 1.43 -16.29 -8.05
N GLY A 20 0.59 -16.40 -7.03
CA GLY A 20 0.62 -15.49 -5.85
C GLY A 20 1.60 -15.95 -4.76
N LEU A 21 1.76 -17.26 -4.59
CA LEU A 21 2.53 -17.86 -3.48
C LEU A 21 4.01 -17.47 -3.46
N TRP A 22 4.66 -17.32 -4.62
CA TRP A 22 6.08 -16.96 -4.63
C TRP A 22 6.29 -15.50 -4.24
N ARG A 23 5.41 -14.59 -4.69
CA ARG A 23 5.45 -13.16 -4.32
C ARG A 23 5.21 -12.99 -2.82
N GLU A 24 4.18 -13.65 -2.28
CA GLU A 24 3.89 -13.67 -0.84
C GLU A 24 5.05 -14.24 -0.02
N ARG A 25 5.65 -15.35 -0.46
CA ARG A 25 6.82 -15.95 0.22
C ARG A 25 8.04 -15.04 0.17
N THR A 26 8.25 -14.29 -0.92
CA THR A 26 9.33 -13.29 -1.01
C THR A 26 9.09 -12.15 -0.03
N VAL A 27 7.86 -11.65 0.09
CA VAL A 27 7.51 -10.58 1.06
C VAL A 27 7.68 -11.07 2.49
N VAL A 28 7.21 -12.27 2.83
CA VAL A 28 7.39 -12.89 4.15
C VAL A 28 8.87 -13.12 4.47
N GLY A 29 9.67 -13.58 3.50
CA GLY A 29 11.12 -13.73 3.63
C GLY A 29 11.88 -12.41 3.76
N TRP A 30 11.35 -11.33 3.15
CA TRP A 30 11.93 -9.99 3.23
C TRP A 30 11.59 -9.27 4.55
N ALA A 31 10.37 -9.48 5.07
CA ALA A 31 9.91 -8.96 6.36
C ALA A 31 10.42 -9.79 7.56
N GLY A 32 10.89 -11.01 7.32
CA GLY A 32 11.30 -11.96 8.35
C GLY A 32 12.63 -11.63 9.03
N MET A 33 12.54 -11.24 10.30
CA MET A 33 13.53 -11.43 11.37
C MET A 33 14.93 -10.83 11.11
N ARG A 34 15.05 -9.50 11.09
CA ARG A 34 16.37 -8.84 11.10
C ARG A 34 16.57 -7.95 12.32
N GLY A 35 17.79 -7.97 12.84
CA GLY A 35 18.27 -7.09 13.92
C GLY A 35 18.38 -7.76 15.29
N GLY A 36 17.42 -8.61 15.68
CA GLY A 36 17.42 -9.23 17.02
C GLY A 36 18.63 -10.12 17.29
N ILE A 37 19.02 -10.97 16.34
CA ILE A 37 20.15 -11.89 16.48
C ILE A 37 21.49 -11.13 16.46
N SER A 38 21.66 -10.12 15.59
CA SER A 38 22.87 -9.28 15.56
C SER A 38 23.04 -8.46 16.84
N LEU A 39 21.95 -7.91 17.38
CA LEU A 39 21.99 -7.20 18.65
C LEU A 39 22.27 -8.16 19.82
N ALA A 40 21.66 -9.35 19.81
CA ALA A 40 21.93 -10.37 20.82
C ALA A 40 23.40 -10.83 20.79
N ALA A 41 23.98 -11.03 19.60
CA ALA A 41 25.39 -11.36 19.44
C ALA A 41 26.31 -10.24 19.92
N ALA A 42 25.96 -8.97 19.65
CA ALA A 42 26.70 -7.82 20.16
C ALA A 42 26.63 -7.70 21.69
N LEU A 43 25.47 -7.99 22.29
CA LEU A 43 25.29 -8.01 23.74
C LEU A 43 25.95 -9.22 24.42
N ALA A 44 26.10 -10.33 23.70
CA ALA A 44 26.77 -11.55 24.16
C ALA A 44 28.29 -11.40 24.26
N ILE A 45 28.87 -10.28 23.80
CA ILE A 45 30.31 -10.01 23.94
C ILE A 45 30.67 -9.95 25.45
N PRO A 46 31.58 -10.81 25.93
CA PRO A 46 31.93 -10.90 27.34
C PRO A 46 32.56 -9.61 27.88
N LEU A 47 32.32 -9.32 29.16
CA LEU A 47 32.82 -8.12 29.82
C LEU A 47 34.34 -8.13 30.03
N ARG A 48 34.95 -9.33 30.04
CA ARG A 48 36.37 -9.54 30.32
C ARG A 48 36.95 -10.60 29.40
N CYS A 49 38.22 -10.44 29.04
CA CYS A 49 39.03 -11.43 28.34
C CYS A 49 39.43 -12.58 29.28
N ALA A 50 39.94 -13.68 28.72
CA ALA A 50 40.34 -14.87 29.48
C ALA A 50 41.47 -14.61 30.50
N ASP A 51 42.18 -13.50 30.35
CA ASP A 51 43.22 -12.99 31.24
C ASP A 51 42.68 -12.04 32.35
N GLY A 52 41.37 -11.79 32.38
CA GLY A 52 40.71 -10.90 33.33
C GLY A 52 40.70 -9.41 32.95
N SER A 53 41.35 -9.02 31.84
CA SER A 53 41.34 -7.64 31.33
C SER A 53 39.98 -7.24 30.74
N PRO A 54 39.60 -5.95 30.74
CA PRO A 54 38.38 -5.49 30.08
C PRO A 54 38.44 -5.75 28.58
N PHE A 55 37.33 -6.18 27.98
CA PHE A 55 37.29 -6.43 26.54
C PHE A 55 37.48 -5.10 25.77
N PRO A 56 38.50 -4.98 24.90
CA PRO A 56 38.82 -3.74 24.20
C PRO A 56 37.69 -3.35 23.25
N ASP A 57 37.37 -2.05 23.20
CA ASP A 57 36.42 -1.43 22.26
C ASP A 57 35.00 -2.03 22.23
N ARG A 58 34.58 -2.72 23.29
CA ARG A 58 33.24 -3.34 23.40
C ARG A 58 32.11 -2.34 23.17
N GLU A 59 32.20 -1.15 23.78
CA GLU A 59 31.18 -0.10 23.61
C GLU A 59 31.09 0.38 22.16
N LEU A 60 32.23 0.50 21.48
CA LEU A 60 32.29 0.86 20.06
C LEU A 60 31.62 -0.19 19.19
N VAL A 61 31.87 -1.49 19.44
CA VAL A 61 31.23 -2.59 18.70
C VAL A 61 29.71 -2.59 18.89
N ILE A 62 29.23 -2.34 20.11
CA ILE A 62 27.79 -2.27 20.40
C ILE A 62 27.14 -1.08 19.68
N VAL A 63 27.77 0.10 19.71
CA VAL A 63 27.28 1.29 19.01
C VAL A 63 27.21 1.07 17.51
N ILE A 64 28.24 0.47 16.90
CA ILE A 64 28.26 0.18 15.46
C ILE A 64 27.19 -0.86 15.12
N ALA A 65 27.08 -1.94 15.89
CA ALA A 65 26.06 -2.97 15.67
C ALA A 65 24.64 -2.38 15.76
N GLY A 66 24.38 -1.53 16.77
CA GLY A 66 23.11 -0.82 16.92
C GLY A 66 22.82 0.13 15.76
N ALA A 67 23.81 0.93 15.34
CA ALA A 67 23.67 1.86 14.22
C ALA A 67 23.38 1.13 12.91
N VAL A 68 24.08 0.02 12.63
CA VAL A 68 23.83 -0.82 11.44
C VAL A 68 22.41 -1.38 11.48
N VAL A 69 21.95 -1.91 12.62
CA VAL A 69 20.57 -2.39 12.76
C VAL A 69 19.57 -1.28 12.48
N LEU A 70 19.76 -0.08 13.07
CA LEU A 70 18.87 1.06 12.86
C LEU A 70 18.78 1.47 11.39
N VAL A 71 19.93 1.61 10.73
CA VAL A 71 20.00 1.97 9.30
C VAL A 71 19.33 0.91 8.44
N THR A 72 19.55 -0.38 8.72
CA THR A 72 18.91 -1.46 7.96
C THR A 72 17.40 -1.49 8.15
N LEU A 73 16.90 -1.20 9.36
CA LEU A 73 15.46 -1.11 9.62
C LEU A 73 14.82 0.06 8.89
N ILE A 74 15.45 1.24 8.91
CA ILE A 74 14.94 2.42 8.19
C ILE A 74 14.92 2.16 6.69
N MET A 75 16.03 1.65 6.14
CA MET A 75 16.14 1.33 4.73
C MET A 75 15.10 0.28 4.31
N GLN A 76 14.92 -0.79 5.09
CA GLN A 76 13.90 -1.80 4.81
C GLN A 76 12.47 -1.29 4.96
N GLY A 77 12.18 -0.48 5.98
CA GLY A 77 10.85 0.11 6.21
C GLY A 77 10.39 0.97 5.04
N VAL A 78 11.32 1.68 4.41
CA VAL A 78 11.04 2.48 3.20
C VAL A 78 11.03 1.64 1.92
N THR A 79 11.72 0.51 1.89
CA THR A 79 11.81 -0.38 0.71
C THR A 79 10.60 -1.31 0.59
N LEU A 80 10.01 -1.72 1.71
CA LEU A 80 8.84 -2.62 1.74
C LEU A 80 7.63 -2.08 0.94
N PRO A 81 7.14 -0.84 1.15
CA PRO A 81 6.01 -0.33 0.37
C PRO A 81 6.32 -0.25 -1.14
N ARG A 82 7.54 0.13 -1.52
CA ARG A 82 7.97 0.14 -2.93
C ARG A 82 8.06 -1.26 -3.54
N LEU A 83 8.53 -2.24 -2.77
CA LEU A 83 8.60 -3.63 -3.21
C LEU A 83 7.21 -4.23 -3.41
N LEU A 84 6.26 -3.93 -2.51
CA LEU A 84 4.86 -4.35 -2.63
C LEU A 84 4.19 -3.73 -3.86
N GLN A 85 4.42 -2.43 -4.11
CA GLN A 85 3.94 -1.74 -5.32
C GLN A 85 4.51 -2.37 -6.60
N GLY A 86 5.82 -2.61 -6.66
CA GLY A 86 6.47 -3.22 -7.83
C GLY A 86 6.05 -4.67 -8.10
N LEU A 87 5.61 -5.39 -7.07
CA LEU A 87 5.07 -6.75 -7.19
C LEU A 87 3.55 -6.78 -7.46
N GLY A 88 2.88 -5.62 -7.54
CA GLY A 88 1.43 -5.54 -7.71
C GLY A 88 0.66 -6.20 -6.56
N LEU A 89 1.26 -6.29 -5.37
CA LEU A 89 0.62 -6.79 -4.16
C LEU A 89 0.22 -5.58 -3.32
N ARG A 90 -0.80 -4.84 -3.76
CA ARG A 90 -1.38 -3.80 -2.91
C ARG A 90 -2.34 -4.50 -1.93
N PRO A 91 -2.22 -4.23 -0.62
CA PRO A 91 -3.16 -4.76 0.39
C PRO A 91 -4.61 -4.43 0.06
N GLU A 92 -4.83 -3.31 -0.64
CA GLU A 92 -6.12 -2.82 -1.07
C GLU A 92 -6.72 -3.69 -2.18
N ASP A 93 -5.91 -4.11 -3.15
CA ASP A 93 -6.35 -4.97 -4.25
C ASP A 93 -6.83 -6.33 -3.71
N SER A 94 -6.07 -6.94 -2.80
CA SER A 94 -6.46 -8.23 -2.20
C SER A 94 -7.68 -8.13 -1.28
N ARG A 95 -7.82 -7.06 -0.49
CA ARG A 95 -9.02 -6.83 0.32
C ARG A 95 -10.25 -6.53 -0.53
N SER A 96 -10.08 -5.79 -1.64
CA SER A 96 -11.12 -5.51 -2.62
C SER A 96 -11.57 -6.77 -3.34
N GLU A 97 -10.63 -7.61 -3.79
CA GLU A 97 -10.93 -8.91 -4.40
C GLU A 97 -11.67 -9.84 -3.44
N GLU A 98 -11.25 -9.92 -2.16
CA GLU A 98 -11.94 -10.71 -1.15
C GLU A 98 -13.35 -10.17 -0.87
N ALA A 99 -13.51 -8.85 -0.74
CA ALA A 99 -14.80 -8.21 -0.54
C ALA A 99 -15.75 -8.47 -1.73
N GLN A 100 -15.25 -8.36 -2.96
CA GLN A 100 -16.01 -8.68 -4.17
C GLN A 100 -16.39 -10.16 -4.23
N ALA A 101 -15.48 -11.08 -3.88
CA ALA A 101 -15.77 -12.50 -3.83
C ALA A 101 -16.85 -12.84 -2.80
N ARG A 102 -16.77 -12.24 -1.60
CA ARG A 102 -17.77 -12.39 -0.54
C ARG A 102 -19.14 -11.82 -0.94
N LEU A 103 -19.15 -10.69 -1.64
CA LEU A 103 -20.37 -10.07 -2.14
C LEU A 103 -21.03 -10.92 -3.24
N ARG A 104 -20.24 -11.43 -4.20
CA ARG A 104 -20.73 -12.39 -5.20
C ARG A 104 -21.29 -13.66 -4.56
N ALA A 105 -20.61 -14.21 -3.55
CA ALA A 105 -21.09 -15.39 -2.82
C ALA A 105 -22.41 -15.12 -2.07
N ALA A 106 -22.55 -13.95 -1.44
CA ALA A 106 -23.79 -13.57 -0.77
C ALA A 106 -24.95 -13.38 -1.75
N HIS A 107 -24.71 -12.78 -2.92
CA HIS A 107 -25.72 -12.68 -3.98
C HIS A 107 -26.10 -14.04 -4.55
N ALA A 108 -25.13 -14.96 -4.75
CA ALA A 108 -25.42 -16.32 -5.19
C ALA A 108 -26.30 -17.08 -4.19
N ALA A 109 -26.09 -16.88 -2.89
CA ALA A 109 -26.93 -17.46 -1.84
C ALA A 109 -28.37 -16.91 -1.88
N LEU A 110 -28.54 -15.60 -2.10
CA LEU A 110 -29.87 -14.99 -2.27
C LEU A 110 -30.59 -15.51 -3.52
N ALA A 111 -29.89 -15.57 -4.66
CA ALA A 111 -30.46 -16.10 -5.89
C ALA A 111 -30.87 -17.57 -5.77
N TRP A 112 -30.11 -18.37 -5.02
CA TRP A 112 -30.48 -19.76 -4.72
C TRP A 112 -31.73 -19.84 -3.85
N LEU A 113 -31.87 -18.96 -2.85
CA LEU A 113 -33.08 -18.85 -2.02
C LEU A 113 -34.29 -18.39 -2.84
N ASP A 114 -34.11 -17.50 -3.83
CA ASP A 114 -35.18 -17.06 -4.73
C ASP A 114 -35.69 -18.20 -5.63
N GLU A 115 -34.79 -19.05 -6.11
CA GLU A 115 -35.13 -20.15 -7.03
C GLU A 115 -35.68 -21.40 -6.29
N HIS A 116 -35.37 -21.54 -5.00
CA HIS A 116 -35.87 -22.62 -4.14
C HIS A 116 -36.96 -22.16 -3.17
N ASP A 117 -37.46 -20.93 -3.32
CA ASP A 117 -38.67 -20.49 -2.63
C ASP A 117 -39.86 -21.27 -3.21
N SER A 118 -40.27 -22.32 -2.50
CA SER A 118 -41.40 -23.16 -2.88
C SER A 118 -42.76 -22.44 -2.82
N GLY A 119 -42.80 -21.15 -2.46
CA GLY A 119 -44.02 -20.34 -2.36
C GLY A 119 -44.90 -20.70 -1.17
N ASP A 120 -44.44 -21.62 -0.31
CA ASP A 120 -45.08 -21.95 0.94
C ASP A 120 -44.71 -20.88 1.96
N ARG A 121 -45.69 -20.02 2.27
CA ARG A 121 -45.52 -18.69 2.87
C ARG A 121 -45.00 -18.71 4.32
N ASP A 122 -44.75 -19.87 4.89
CA ASP A 122 -44.52 -20.06 6.33
C ASP A 122 -43.14 -20.63 6.67
N ASP A 123 -42.21 -20.73 5.70
CA ASP A 123 -40.85 -21.18 6.00
C ASP A 123 -40.02 -20.03 6.59
N ALA A 124 -40.28 -19.74 7.88
CA ALA A 124 -39.59 -18.71 8.65
C ALA A 124 -38.04 -18.88 8.62
N ALA A 125 -37.55 -20.09 8.33
CA ALA A 125 -36.13 -20.35 8.10
C ALA A 125 -35.60 -19.71 6.80
N VAL A 126 -36.39 -19.72 5.72
CA VAL A 126 -36.03 -19.10 4.43
C VAL A 126 -36.01 -17.58 4.58
N GLU A 127 -37.03 -16.99 5.23
CA GLU A 127 -37.11 -15.54 5.41
C GLU A 127 -36.01 -15.01 6.34
N SER A 128 -35.71 -15.74 7.42
CA SER A 128 -34.60 -15.39 8.31
C SER A 128 -33.23 -15.52 7.61
N ALA A 129 -33.04 -16.55 6.76
CA ALA A 129 -31.84 -16.69 5.96
C ALA A 129 -31.70 -15.53 4.94
N ARG A 130 -32.79 -15.16 4.26
CA ARG A 130 -32.82 -14.03 3.33
C ARG A 130 -32.43 -12.72 4.02
N ALA A 131 -33.07 -12.40 5.15
CA ALA A 131 -32.75 -11.19 5.92
C ALA A 131 -31.29 -11.14 6.37
N LEU A 132 -30.70 -12.28 6.75
CA LEU A 132 -29.29 -12.40 7.10
C LEU A 132 -28.37 -12.09 5.92
N TYR A 133 -28.62 -12.67 4.74
CA TYR A 133 -27.79 -12.44 3.56
C TYR A 133 -27.94 -11.03 2.99
N GLU A 134 -29.13 -10.44 3.03
CA GLU A 134 -29.35 -9.03 2.67
C GLU A 134 -28.63 -8.06 3.61
N ALA A 135 -28.67 -8.31 4.92
CA ALA A 135 -27.89 -7.54 5.89
C ALA A 135 -26.37 -7.68 5.63
N ARG A 136 -25.93 -8.88 5.23
CA ARG A 136 -24.53 -9.14 4.88
C ARG A 136 -24.10 -8.41 3.61
N VAL A 137 -24.93 -8.39 2.57
CA VAL A 137 -24.68 -7.61 1.33
C VAL A 137 -24.56 -6.13 1.65
N ARG A 138 -25.52 -5.56 2.41
CA ARG A 138 -25.49 -4.14 2.80
C ARG A 138 -24.21 -3.76 3.55
N ARG A 139 -23.76 -4.58 4.50
CA ARG A 139 -22.51 -4.35 5.24
C ARG A 139 -21.28 -4.40 4.32
N LEU A 140 -21.20 -5.41 3.46
CA LEU A 140 -20.08 -5.56 2.52
C LEU A 140 -20.01 -4.40 1.52
N GLN A 141 -21.15 -3.90 1.05
CA GLN A 141 -21.21 -2.75 0.15
C GLN A 141 -20.82 -1.44 0.83
N ALA A 142 -21.20 -1.23 2.10
CA ALA A 142 -20.81 -0.04 2.86
C ALA A 142 -19.28 0.01 3.05
N THR A 143 -18.68 -1.10 3.50
CA THR A 143 -17.23 -1.19 3.67
C THR A 143 -16.47 -1.08 2.34
N ALA A 144 -17.03 -1.59 1.23
CA ALA A 144 -16.43 -1.43 -0.08
C ALA A 144 -16.45 0.02 -0.60
N ARG A 145 -17.47 0.82 -0.23
CA ARG A 145 -17.52 2.25 -0.59
C ARG A 145 -16.50 3.07 0.18
N ASP A 146 -16.40 2.90 1.51
CA ASP A 146 -15.45 3.64 2.34
C ASP A 146 -13.99 3.39 1.88
N HIS A 147 -13.64 2.14 1.56
CA HIS A 147 -12.30 1.82 1.05
C HIS A 147 -12.05 2.28 -0.38
N HIS A 148 -13.09 2.34 -1.24
CA HIS A 148 -12.95 2.90 -2.57
C HIS A 148 -12.65 4.40 -2.51
N GLU A 149 -13.31 5.12 -1.60
CA GLU A 149 -13.07 6.55 -1.37
C GLU A 149 -11.67 6.83 -0.80
N GLU A 150 -11.17 5.99 0.12
CA GLU A 150 -9.78 6.06 0.63
C GLU A 150 -8.74 5.77 -0.47
N SER A 151 -8.94 4.72 -1.27
CA SER A 151 -8.02 4.33 -2.35
C SER A 151 -7.98 5.35 -3.48
N GLU A 152 -9.13 5.93 -3.83
CA GLU A 152 -9.23 7.04 -4.78
C GLU A 152 -8.61 8.32 -4.21
N ALA A 153 -8.71 8.56 -2.90
CA ALA A 153 -8.05 9.69 -2.26
C ALA A 153 -6.52 9.55 -2.29
N GLU A 154 -5.99 8.36 -2.00
CA GLU A 154 -4.55 8.08 -2.08
C GLU A 154 -4.03 8.23 -3.52
N THR A 155 -4.76 7.70 -4.50
CA THR A 155 -4.42 7.83 -5.93
C THR A 155 -4.50 9.29 -6.39
N ARG A 156 -5.54 10.04 -5.97
CA ARG A 156 -5.65 11.49 -6.25
C ARG A 156 -4.51 12.29 -5.64
N VAL A 157 -4.02 11.93 -4.44
CA VAL A 157 -2.89 12.61 -3.80
C VAL A 157 -1.59 12.38 -4.59
N ASP A 158 -1.36 11.17 -5.11
CA ASP A 158 -0.18 10.85 -5.93
C ASP A 158 -0.22 11.52 -7.31
N GLU A 159 -1.39 11.56 -7.95
CA GLU A 159 -1.62 12.30 -9.21
C GLU A 159 -1.46 13.81 -9.03
N LEU A 160 -2.00 14.36 -7.93
CA LEU A 160 -1.86 15.78 -7.59
C LEU A 160 -0.39 16.14 -7.31
N GLY A 161 0.34 15.29 -6.61
CA GLY A 161 1.78 15.45 -6.37
C GLY A 161 2.60 15.43 -7.67
N SER A 162 2.29 14.49 -8.58
CA SER A 162 2.92 14.40 -9.89
C SER A 162 2.65 15.64 -10.77
N TYR A 163 1.42 16.15 -10.74
CA TYR A 163 1.05 17.39 -11.43
C TYR A 163 1.77 18.62 -10.84
N VAL A 164 1.82 18.74 -9.51
CA VAL A 164 2.53 19.83 -8.81
C VAL A 164 4.01 19.83 -9.17
N ALA A 165 4.66 18.65 -9.14
CA ALA A 165 6.07 18.51 -9.50
C ALA A 165 6.35 18.93 -10.96
N LEU A 166 5.50 18.51 -11.90
CA LEU A 166 5.60 18.89 -13.30
C LEU A 166 5.41 20.40 -13.49
N ARG A 167 4.43 21.01 -12.83
CA ARG A 167 4.17 22.45 -12.96
C ARG A 167 5.30 23.29 -12.37
N LEU A 168 5.87 22.90 -11.23
CA LEU A 168 7.05 23.55 -10.65
C LEU A 168 8.26 23.47 -11.59
N ALA A 169 8.47 22.33 -12.26
CA ALA A 169 9.51 22.20 -13.26
C ALA A 169 9.27 23.14 -14.45
N LEU A 170 8.04 23.25 -14.94
CA LEU A 170 7.68 24.18 -16.04
C LEU A 170 7.87 25.65 -15.65
N LEU A 171 7.52 26.05 -14.42
CA LEU A 171 7.76 27.41 -13.93
C LEU A 171 9.27 27.76 -13.92
N SER A 172 10.15 26.79 -13.64
CA SER A 172 11.61 27.00 -13.72
C SER A 172 12.11 27.25 -15.15
N VAL A 173 11.45 26.62 -16.15
CA VAL A 173 11.73 26.84 -17.57
C VAL A 173 11.24 28.22 -18.00
N GLU A 174 10.01 28.59 -17.64
CA GLU A 174 9.44 29.92 -17.92
C GLU A 174 10.32 31.04 -17.34
N ARG A 175 10.82 30.85 -16.11
CA ARG A 175 11.74 31.81 -15.47
C ARG A 175 13.08 31.92 -16.22
N SER A 176 13.60 30.81 -16.73
CA SER A 176 14.86 30.79 -17.51
C SER A 176 14.72 31.54 -18.84
N GLU A 177 13.60 31.36 -19.54
CA GLU A 177 13.27 32.08 -20.78
C GLU A 177 13.09 33.59 -20.54
N MET A 178 12.45 33.99 -19.45
CA MET A 178 12.34 35.41 -19.10
C MET A 178 13.70 36.07 -18.86
N LEU A 179 14.64 35.33 -18.25
CA LEU A 179 16.01 35.81 -18.07
C LEU A 179 16.76 35.90 -19.41
N GLU A 180 16.53 34.97 -20.35
CA GLU A 180 17.08 35.04 -21.72
C GLU A 180 16.57 36.29 -22.45
N LEU A 181 15.26 36.52 -22.47
CA LEU A 181 14.66 37.69 -23.11
C LEU A 181 15.17 39.01 -22.51
N ARG A 182 15.47 39.01 -21.21
CA ARG A 182 16.10 40.16 -20.53
C ARG A 182 17.54 40.36 -20.99
N ARG A 183 18.35 39.29 -21.07
CA ARG A 183 19.74 39.35 -21.55
C ARG A 183 19.83 39.86 -22.99
N ASN A 184 18.88 39.46 -23.83
CA ASN A 184 18.82 39.84 -25.24
C ASN A 184 18.17 41.22 -25.48
N GLY A 185 17.78 41.92 -24.40
CA GLY A 185 17.19 43.26 -24.48
C GLY A 185 15.75 43.32 -24.96
N ALA A 186 15.10 42.17 -25.18
CA ALA A 186 13.72 42.09 -25.65
C ALA A 186 12.70 42.59 -24.60
N ILE A 187 13.03 42.49 -23.31
CA ILE A 187 12.18 42.97 -22.21
C ILE A 187 12.92 43.88 -21.24
N ASN A 188 12.21 44.89 -20.70
CA ASN A 188 12.74 45.78 -19.70
C ASN A 188 12.63 45.19 -18.26
N ALA A 189 13.33 45.78 -17.29
CA ALA A 189 13.38 45.26 -15.91
C ALA A 189 12.01 45.33 -15.22
N SER A 190 11.18 46.31 -15.57
CA SER A 190 9.84 46.43 -14.98
C SER A 190 8.89 45.34 -15.46
N VAL A 191 8.99 44.94 -16.73
CA VAL A 191 8.20 43.84 -17.32
C VAL A 191 8.63 42.51 -16.71
N LEU A 192 9.95 42.25 -16.62
CA LEU A 192 10.48 41.06 -15.95
C LEU A 192 9.94 40.93 -14.51
N ARG A 193 10.07 41.99 -13.70
CA ARG A 193 9.54 42.01 -12.31
C ARG A 193 8.03 41.86 -12.21
N SER A 194 7.29 42.23 -13.26
CA SER A 194 5.85 42.03 -13.29
C SER A 194 5.47 40.57 -13.55
N VAL A 195 6.18 39.92 -14.47
CA VAL A 195 5.95 38.51 -14.82
C VAL A 195 6.45 37.58 -13.72
N GLU A 196 7.63 37.81 -13.16
CA GLU A 196 8.16 37.02 -12.03
C GLU A 196 7.23 37.02 -10.83
N ARG A 197 6.63 38.17 -10.48
CA ARG A 197 5.62 38.22 -9.40
C ARG A 197 4.41 37.32 -9.66
N GLY A 198 4.03 37.13 -10.93
CA GLY A 198 2.98 36.19 -11.30
C GLY A 198 3.40 34.74 -11.08
N LEU A 199 4.62 34.40 -11.52
CA LEU A 199 5.19 33.06 -11.37
C LEU A 199 5.39 32.69 -9.88
N ASP A 200 5.87 33.62 -9.06
CA ASP A 200 6.08 33.42 -7.62
C ASP A 200 4.76 33.16 -6.88
N LEU A 201 3.67 33.85 -7.29
CA LEU A 201 2.34 33.62 -6.72
C LEU A 201 1.79 32.24 -7.08
N GLU A 202 2.07 31.75 -8.28
CA GLU A 202 1.66 30.42 -8.70
C GLU A 202 2.48 29.33 -7.99
N GLU A 203 3.81 29.51 -7.89
CA GLU A 203 4.71 28.64 -7.14
C GLU A 203 4.29 28.53 -5.67
N SER A 204 3.96 29.65 -5.01
CA SER A 204 3.49 29.64 -3.62
C SER A 204 2.12 28.96 -3.43
N ARG A 205 1.27 28.91 -4.46
CA ARG A 205 -0.02 28.20 -4.38
C ARG A 205 0.20 26.69 -4.49
N LEU A 206 1.08 26.28 -5.40
CA LEU A 206 1.40 24.87 -5.65
C LEU A 206 2.23 24.26 -4.50
N SER A 207 3.06 25.05 -3.82
CA SER A 207 3.86 24.56 -2.68
C SER A 207 3.07 24.38 -1.37
N ARG A 208 1.80 24.80 -1.33
CA ARG A 208 0.91 24.66 -0.15
C ARG A 208 -0.10 23.51 -0.27
N LEU A 209 -0.16 22.87 -1.43
CA LEU A 209 -0.98 21.69 -1.73
C LEU A 209 -0.17 20.42 -1.42
#